data_AF-A0A2R6FRN1-F1
#
_entry.id   AF-A0A2R6FRN1-F1
#
_cell.length_a   1.000
_cell.length_b   1.000
_cell.length_c   1.000
_cell.angle_alpha   90.00
_cell.angle_beta   90.00
_cell.angle_gamma   90.00
#
_symmetry.space_group_name_H-M   'P 1'
#
loop_
_entity.id
_entity.type
_entity.pdbx_description
1 polymer ?
#
loop_
_entity_poly.entity_id
_entity_poly.type
_entity_poly.pdbx_seq_one_letter_code
_entity_poly.pdbx_strand_id
1 'polypeptide(L)'
;MIPLLHDFEGETVLAFGGGRVGARKARRFAREADVVVVSPAFVDESFGDAKRVRAAPGPGAVAGWVERTDPALVVAATDDEAVNGAAETAARERGILHNRADRHDERGPGGVVVPATVRDDPVVVAVGTGGTSPALSRYLREGVESEFAEA
;
A
#
# COMPACT_ATOMS: atom_id res chain seq x y z
N MET A 1 8.28 -12.05 -10.39
CA MET A 1 7.95 -10.66 -10.07
C MET A 1 9.06 -9.79 -10.62
N ILE A 2 8.75 -8.72 -11.33
CA ILE A 2 9.73 -7.76 -11.82
C ILE A 2 9.74 -6.58 -10.84
N PRO A 3 10.88 -6.23 -10.21
CA PRO A 3 10.95 -5.06 -9.35
C PRO A 3 10.96 -3.80 -10.22
N LEU A 4 10.06 -2.87 -9.91
CA LEU A 4 9.97 -1.58 -10.57
C LEU A 4 9.94 -0.52 -9.49
N LEU A 5 10.77 0.51 -9.62
CA LEU A 5 10.66 1.73 -8.83
C LEU A 5 9.66 2.64 -9.54
N HIS A 6 8.63 3.06 -8.83
CA HIS A 6 7.61 3.96 -9.32
C HIS A 6 7.74 5.27 -8.57
N ASP A 7 7.70 6.36 -9.32
CA ASP A 7 7.59 7.72 -8.79
C ASP A 7 6.12 8.01 -8.52
N PHE A 8 5.80 8.37 -7.27
CA PHE A 8 4.46 8.71 -6.83
C PHE A 8 4.34 10.22 -6.49
N GLU A 9 5.33 11.04 -6.86
CA GLU A 9 5.24 12.49 -6.65
C GLU A 9 4.01 13.07 -7.37
N GLY A 10 3.15 13.75 -6.61
CA GLY A 10 1.90 14.33 -7.12
C GLY A 10 0.79 13.31 -7.41
N GLU A 11 1.03 12.02 -7.16
CA GLU A 11 0.05 10.97 -7.38
C GLU A 11 -0.81 10.69 -6.14
N THR A 12 -2.04 10.23 -6.36
CA THR A 12 -2.95 9.85 -5.26
C THR A 12 -2.89 8.36 -4.96
N VAL A 13 -2.80 8.03 -3.67
CA VAL A 13 -2.98 6.65 -3.16
C VAL A 13 -4.26 6.57 -2.35
N LEU A 14 -5.23 5.77 -2.82
CA LEU A 14 -6.47 5.51 -2.11
C LEU A 14 -6.35 4.22 -1.28
N ALA A 15 -6.43 4.32 0.05
CA ALA A 15 -6.41 3.19 0.95
C ALA A 15 -7.76 2.96 1.64
N PHE A 16 -8.24 1.72 1.64
CA PHE A 16 -9.37 1.28 2.45
C PHE A 16 -8.87 0.55 3.69
N GLY A 17 -9.28 1.02 4.87
CA GLY A 17 -8.93 0.43 6.17
C GLY A 17 -8.06 1.33 7.04
N GLY A 18 -8.55 1.63 8.24
CA GLY A 18 -7.89 2.44 9.27
C GLY A 18 -7.29 1.59 10.40
N GLY A 19 -7.13 0.29 10.18
CA GLY A 19 -6.41 -0.61 11.08
C GLY A 19 -4.90 -0.42 11.02
N ARG A 20 -4.15 -1.24 11.77
CA ARG A 20 -2.67 -1.16 11.83
C ARG A 20 -2.00 -1.34 10.46
N VAL A 21 -2.54 -2.21 9.61
CA VAL A 21 -2.02 -2.45 8.25
C VAL A 21 -2.21 -1.21 7.37
N GLY A 22 -3.39 -0.60 7.42
CA GLY A 22 -3.70 0.66 6.74
C GLY A 22 -2.80 1.80 7.20
N ALA A 23 -2.65 1.98 8.52
CA ALA A 23 -1.74 2.97 9.11
C ALA A 23 -0.30 2.82 8.62
N ARG A 24 0.23 1.60 8.64
CA ARG A 24 1.58 1.30 8.16
C ARG A 24 1.76 1.63 6.68
N LYS A 25 0.80 1.27 5.82
CA LYS A 25 0.88 1.54 4.38
C LYS A 25 0.71 3.03 4.07
N ALA A 26 -0.24 3.69 4.72
CA ALA A 26 -0.46 5.12 4.57
C ALA A 26 0.80 5.92 4.92
N ARG A 27 1.42 5.66 6.09
CA ARG A 27 2.70 6.28 6.49
C ARG A 27 3.82 6.12 5.45
N ARG A 28 3.87 4.98 4.76
CA ARG A 28 4.91 4.73 3.76
C ARG A 28 4.69 5.57 2.50
N PHE A 29 3.46 5.59 1.99
CA PHE A 29 3.15 6.32 0.75
C PHE A 29 3.06 7.82 0.98
N ALA A 30 2.61 8.27 2.16
CA ALA A 30 2.48 9.69 2.50
C ALA A 30 3.83 10.44 2.58
N ARG A 31 4.96 9.75 2.37
CA ARG A 31 6.28 10.38 2.23
C ARG A 31 6.47 11.04 0.85
N GLU A 32 5.64 10.68 -0.14
CA GLU A 32 5.84 11.02 -1.55
C GLU A 32 4.51 11.29 -2.27
N ALA A 33 3.43 10.61 -1.85
CA ALA A 33 2.13 10.64 -2.49
C ALA A 33 1.05 11.32 -1.63
N ASP A 34 -0.01 11.82 -2.28
CA ASP A 34 -1.23 12.25 -1.62
C ASP A 34 -2.07 11.03 -1.20
N VAL A 35 -2.01 10.68 0.09
CA VAL A 35 -2.70 9.49 0.60
C VAL A 35 -4.07 9.84 1.16
N VAL A 36 -5.11 9.16 0.70
CA VAL A 36 -6.46 9.21 1.26
C VAL A 36 -6.80 7.86 1.88
N VAL A 37 -7.10 7.83 3.19
CA VAL A 37 -7.49 6.62 3.91
C VAL A 37 -8.96 6.68 4.28
N VAL A 38 -9.75 5.71 3.79
CA VAL A 38 -11.18 5.61 4.04
C VAL A 38 -11.46 4.47 5.02
N SER A 39 -12.05 4.76 6.18
CA SER A 39 -12.40 3.73 7.16
C SER A 39 -13.47 4.18 8.18
N PRO A 40 -14.32 3.27 8.71
CA PRO A 40 -15.27 3.60 9.78
C PRO A 40 -14.58 4.09 11.07
N ALA A 41 -13.37 3.60 11.32
CA ALA A 41 -12.60 3.88 12.52
C ALA A 41 -11.11 3.86 12.21
N PHE A 42 -10.33 4.52 13.06
CA PHE A 42 -8.87 4.58 12.96
C PHE A 42 -8.28 4.13 14.28
N VAL A 43 -7.25 3.29 14.21
CA VAL A 43 -6.42 2.98 15.37
C VAL A 43 -5.66 4.22 15.84
N ASP A 44 -5.27 4.24 17.10
CA ASP A 44 -4.40 5.28 17.66
C ASP A 44 -2.94 5.05 17.23
N GLU A 45 -2.69 5.21 15.93
CA GLU A 45 -1.37 5.20 15.33
C GLU A 45 -1.25 6.35 14.33
N SER A 46 -0.02 6.83 14.08
CA SER A 46 0.21 7.81 13.01
C SER A 46 -0.11 7.21 11.64
N PHE A 47 -0.73 8.02 10.77
CA PHE A 47 -0.95 7.73 9.35
C PHE A 47 -0.02 8.57 8.45
N GLY A 48 0.97 9.26 9.03
CA GLY A 48 1.74 10.29 8.34
C GLY A 48 0.85 11.47 7.98
N ASP A 49 1.12 12.08 6.82
CA ASP A 49 0.34 13.21 6.30
C ASP A 49 -0.93 12.77 5.55
N ALA A 50 -1.28 11.48 5.64
CA ALA A 50 -2.46 10.95 4.97
C ALA A 50 -3.77 11.59 5.48
N LYS A 51 -4.63 11.94 4.52
CA LYS A 51 -5.99 12.41 4.79
C LYS A 51 -6.87 11.26 5.25
N ARG A 52 -7.30 11.31 6.51
CA ARG A 52 -8.20 10.32 7.13
C ARG A 52 -9.65 10.70 6.91
N VAL A 53 -10.40 9.85 6.22
CA VAL A 53 -11.83 10.04 5.94
C VAL A 53 -12.62 8.97 6.68
N ARG A 54 -13.46 9.41 7.61
CA ARG A 54 -14.35 8.50 8.34
C ARG A 54 -15.55 8.13 7.49
N ALA A 55 -15.52 6.95 6.88
CA ALA A 55 -16.63 6.38 6.11
C ALA A 55 -16.52 4.85 6.04
N ALA A 56 -17.67 4.18 5.90
CA ALA A 56 -17.78 2.73 5.78
C ALA A 56 -18.41 2.35 4.44
N PRO A 57 -17.72 2.55 3.30
CA PRO A 57 -18.27 2.15 2.01
C PRO A 57 -18.45 0.63 1.97
N GLY A 58 -19.66 0.18 1.66
CA GLY A 58 -19.86 -1.20 1.25
C GLY A 58 -19.26 -1.45 -0.15
N PRO A 59 -19.20 -2.71 -0.60
CA PRO A 59 -18.58 -3.09 -1.88
C PRO A 59 -19.09 -2.28 -3.08
N GLY A 60 -20.41 -2.03 -3.16
CA GLY A 60 -21.01 -1.27 -4.25
C GLY A 60 -20.65 0.22 -4.29
N ALA A 61 -20.12 0.79 -3.22
CA ALA A 61 -19.70 2.20 -3.17
C ALA A 61 -18.21 2.39 -3.50
N VAL A 62 -17.41 1.32 -3.52
CA VAL A 62 -15.95 1.39 -3.70
C VAL A 62 -15.57 1.99 -5.05
N ALA A 63 -16.23 1.61 -6.14
CA ALA A 63 -15.96 2.15 -7.47
C ALA A 63 -16.12 3.68 -7.54
N GLY A 64 -17.13 4.23 -6.86
CA GLY A 64 -17.33 5.67 -6.76
C GLY A 64 -16.23 6.38 -5.96
N TRP A 65 -15.63 5.71 -4.97
CA TRP A 65 -14.45 6.22 -4.28
C TRP A 65 -13.22 6.23 -5.18
N VAL A 66 -12.99 5.17 -5.95
CA VAL A 66 -11.90 5.13 -6.94
C VAL A 66 -12.10 6.24 -7.99
N GLU A 67 -13.34 6.54 -8.37
CA GLU A 67 -13.62 7.54 -9.42
C GLU A 67 -13.34 8.96 -8.96
N ARG A 68 -13.85 9.30 -7.78
CA ARG A 68 -13.74 10.66 -7.25
C ARG A 68 -12.32 11.03 -6.79
N THR A 69 -11.44 10.04 -6.61
CA THR A 69 -10.05 10.28 -6.20
C THR A 69 -9.03 10.01 -7.30
N ASP A 70 -9.44 9.37 -8.41
CA ASP A 70 -8.58 9.02 -9.55
C ASP A 70 -7.16 8.56 -9.17
N PRO A 71 -7.02 7.50 -8.35
CA PRO A 71 -5.74 7.16 -7.74
C PRO A 71 -4.82 6.39 -8.69
N ALA A 72 -3.52 6.62 -8.58
CA ALA A 72 -2.51 5.76 -9.23
C ALA A 72 -2.39 4.37 -8.56
N LEU A 73 -2.75 4.27 -7.28
CA LEU A 73 -2.73 3.03 -6.51
C LEU A 73 -3.92 2.92 -5.56
N VAL A 74 -4.60 1.77 -5.59
CA VAL A 74 -5.61 1.38 -4.59
C VAL A 74 -5.01 0.37 -3.61
N VAL A 75 -5.11 0.63 -2.31
CA VAL A 75 -4.70 -0.26 -1.23
C VAL A 75 -5.94 -0.79 -0.51
N ALA A 76 -6.15 -2.09 -0.55
CA ALA A 76 -7.21 -2.78 0.19
C ALA A 76 -6.63 -3.42 1.46
N ALA A 77 -6.94 -2.84 2.62
CA ALA A 77 -6.42 -3.25 3.92
C ALA A 77 -7.52 -3.30 4.99
N THR A 78 -8.71 -3.75 4.60
CA THR A 78 -9.85 -3.97 5.51
C THR A 78 -9.97 -5.44 5.90
N ASP A 79 -10.73 -5.71 6.96
CA ASP A 79 -11.12 -7.08 7.34
C ASP A 79 -12.34 -7.58 6.53
N ASP A 80 -12.93 -6.74 5.67
CA ASP A 80 -14.06 -7.08 4.81
C ASP A 80 -13.56 -7.51 3.42
N GLU A 81 -13.61 -8.81 3.16
CA GLU A 81 -13.15 -9.39 1.90
C GLU A 81 -13.93 -8.86 0.69
N ALA A 82 -15.21 -8.56 0.84
CA ALA A 82 -16.03 -8.05 -0.26
C ALA A 82 -15.64 -6.61 -0.63
N VAL A 83 -15.30 -5.77 0.36
CA VAL A 83 -14.75 -4.43 0.12
C VAL A 83 -13.38 -4.52 -0.55
N ASN A 84 -12.51 -5.42 -0.07
CA ASN A 84 -11.18 -5.62 -0.66
C ASN A 84 -11.28 -6.14 -2.11
N GLY A 85 -12.23 -7.03 -2.39
CA GLY A 85 -12.55 -7.52 -3.73
C GLY A 85 -13.05 -6.43 -4.67
N ALA A 86 -13.99 -5.61 -4.20
CA ALA A 86 -14.50 -4.48 -4.99
C ALA A 86 -13.41 -3.45 -5.31
N ALA A 87 -12.46 -3.21 -4.38
CA ALA A 87 -11.34 -2.32 -4.59
C ALA A 87 -10.39 -2.83 -5.69
N GLU A 88 -10.09 -4.12 -5.71
CA GLU A 88 -9.30 -4.74 -6.77
C GLU A 88 -10.02 -4.72 -8.12
N THR A 89 -11.31 -5.07 -8.17
CA THR A 89 -12.10 -5.01 -9.41
C THR A 89 -12.14 -3.60 -9.98
N ALA A 90 -12.50 -2.60 -9.16
CA ALA A 90 -12.58 -1.21 -9.61
C ALA A 90 -11.24 -0.67 -10.10
N ALA A 91 -10.12 -1.06 -9.46
CA ALA A 91 -8.79 -0.69 -9.92
C ALA A 91 -8.45 -1.36 -11.27
N ARG A 92 -8.70 -2.67 -11.41
CA ARG A 92 -8.43 -3.42 -12.64
C ARG A 92 -9.22 -2.91 -13.84
N GLU A 93 -10.49 -2.59 -13.66
CA GLU A 93 -11.35 -2.03 -14.72
C GLU A 93 -10.83 -0.70 -15.27
N ARG A 94 -9.99 0.01 -14.50
CA ARG A 94 -9.40 1.30 -14.85
C ARG A 94 -7.90 1.25 -15.14
N GLY A 95 -7.29 0.07 -15.10
CA GLY A 95 -5.84 -0.08 -15.27
C GLY A 95 -4.99 0.49 -14.12
N ILE A 96 -5.60 0.71 -12.95
CA ILE A 96 -4.95 1.27 -11.76
C ILE A 96 -4.18 0.17 -11.02
N LEU A 97 -3.01 0.50 -10.45
CA LEU A 97 -2.28 -0.43 -9.61
C LEU A 97 -3.09 -0.76 -8.36
N HIS A 98 -3.05 -2.02 -7.91
CA HIS A 98 -3.75 -2.40 -6.68
C HIS A 98 -2.90 -3.25 -5.76
N ASN A 99 -3.09 -3.05 -4.46
CA ASN A 99 -2.45 -3.82 -3.43
C ASN A 99 -3.49 -4.41 -2.47
N ARG A 100 -3.64 -5.73 -2.52
CA ARG A 100 -4.41 -6.53 -1.56
C ARG A 100 -3.51 -6.84 -0.36
N ALA A 101 -3.83 -6.31 0.82
CA ALA A 101 -3.06 -6.58 2.03
C ALA A 101 -3.42 -7.92 2.68
N ASP A 102 -4.60 -8.44 2.36
CA ASP A 102 -5.20 -9.70 2.81
C ASP A 102 -4.73 -10.92 1.99
N ARG A 103 -4.03 -10.71 0.86
CA ARG A 103 -3.55 -11.80 -0.01
C ARG A 103 -2.07 -11.66 -0.35
N HIS A 104 -1.34 -12.77 -0.25
CA HIS A 104 0.11 -12.79 -0.47
C HIS A 104 0.57 -13.62 -1.67
N ASP A 105 -0.29 -14.47 -2.25
CA ASP A 105 0.18 -15.60 -3.05
C ASP A 105 -0.24 -15.48 -4.53
N GLU A 106 -1.47 -15.02 -4.79
CA GLU A 106 -2.03 -14.85 -6.13
C GLU A 106 -2.27 -13.38 -6.44
N ARG A 107 -1.66 -12.90 -7.54
CA ARG A 107 -1.79 -11.52 -8.03
C ARG A 107 -2.04 -11.55 -9.52
N GLY A 108 -3.15 -10.95 -9.95
CA GLY A 108 -3.42 -10.71 -11.36
C GLY A 108 -2.64 -9.52 -11.91
N PRO A 109 -2.83 -9.18 -13.19
CA PRO A 109 -2.26 -7.98 -13.81
C PRO A 109 -2.57 -6.71 -13.00
N GLY A 110 -1.59 -5.81 -12.86
CA GLY A 110 -1.72 -4.57 -12.07
C GLY A 110 -1.60 -4.77 -10.54
N GLY A 111 -1.49 -6.01 -10.08
CA GLY A 111 -1.30 -6.33 -8.66
C GLY A 111 0.13 -6.04 -8.22
N VAL A 112 0.30 -5.16 -7.22
CA VAL A 112 1.61 -4.77 -6.71
C VAL A 112 1.87 -5.28 -5.29
N VAL A 113 3.15 -5.41 -4.96
CA VAL A 113 3.63 -5.71 -3.61
C VAL A 113 4.42 -4.53 -3.11
N VAL A 114 4.24 -4.21 -1.83
CA VAL A 114 5.01 -3.17 -1.16
C VAL A 114 6.12 -3.85 -0.34
N PRO A 115 7.35 -3.96 -0.86
CA PRO A 115 8.42 -4.79 -0.28
C PRO A 115 8.99 -4.19 1.02
N ALA A 116 9.84 -4.91 1.73
CA ALA A 116 10.71 -4.26 2.71
C ALA A 116 11.64 -3.28 1.97
N THR A 117 11.83 -2.07 2.48
CA THR A 117 12.63 -1.03 1.79
C THR A 117 13.54 -0.34 2.79
N VAL A 118 14.80 -0.17 2.42
CA VAL A 118 15.80 0.66 3.09
C VAL A 118 16.07 1.87 2.21
N ARG A 119 16.25 3.04 2.83
CA ARG A 119 16.60 4.29 2.13
C ARG A 119 17.74 4.96 2.89
N ASP A 120 18.78 5.33 2.17
CA ASP A 120 19.89 6.16 2.61
C ASP A 120 20.36 6.97 1.41
N ASP A 121 20.04 8.27 1.37
CA ASP A 121 20.11 9.06 0.14
C ASP A 121 21.52 9.04 -0.48
N PRO A 122 21.66 8.75 -1.80
CA PRO A 122 20.62 8.61 -2.83
C PRO A 122 20.15 7.17 -3.10
N VAL A 123 20.45 6.22 -2.23
CA VAL A 123 20.25 4.78 -2.45
C VAL A 123 18.91 4.30 -1.89
N VAL A 124 18.20 3.53 -2.71
CA VAL A 124 16.98 2.81 -2.32
C VAL A 124 17.16 1.32 -2.58
N VAL A 125 16.96 0.51 -1.54
CA VAL A 125 17.01 -0.96 -1.64
C VAL A 125 15.64 -1.54 -1.32
N ALA A 126 15.12 -2.39 -2.20
CA ALA A 126 13.86 -3.09 -2.01
C ALA A 126 14.09 -4.61 -1.96
N VAL A 127 13.62 -5.27 -0.91
CA VAL A 127 13.77 -6.71 -0.70
C VAL A 127 12.44 -7.42 -0.93
N GLY A 128 12.39 -8.25 -1.97
CA GLY A 128 11.26 -9.12 -2.29
C GLY A 128 11.64 -10.59 -2.20
N THR A 129 10.92 -11.37 -1.39
CA THR A 129 11.12 -12.82 -1.24
C THR A 129 10.05 -13.65 -1.95
N GLY A 130 9.31 -13.06 -2.90
CA GLY A 130 8.20 -13.72 -3.58
C GLY A 130 7.00 -14.02 -2.69
N GLY A 131 6.97 -13.50 -1.45
CA GLY A 131 5.96 -13.85 -0.44
C GLY A 131 6.34 -15.04 0.44
N THR A 132 7.48 -15.69 0.16
CA THR A 132 7.83 -16.99 0.76
C THR A 132 8.46 -16.88 2.15
N SER A 133 9.05 -15.74 2.51
CA SER A 133 9.68 -15.59 3.84
C SER A 133 9.74 -14.13 4.31
N PRO A 134 8.79 -13.69 5.17
CA PRO A 134 8.86 -12.38 5.84
C PRO A 134 10.09 -12.24 6.75
N ALA A 135 10.52 -13.34 7.38
CA ALA A 135 11.69 -13.35 8.25
C ALA A 135 12.97 -13.08 7.44
N LEU A 136 13.13 -13.72 6.28
CA LEU A 136 14.26 -13.47 5.39
C LEU A 136 14.23 -12.02 4.86
N SER A 137 13.06 -11.51 4.48
CA SER A 137 12.93 -10.11 4.05
C SER A 137 13.37 -9.14 5.14
N ARG A 138 13.04 -9.41 6.41
CA ARG A 138 13.45 -8.60 7.55
C ARG A 138 14.96 -8.70 7.78
N TYR A 139 15.51 -9.91 7.81
CA TYR A 139 16.95 -10.14 8.02
C TYR A 139 17.80 -9.43 6.96
N LEU A 140 17.44 -9.58 5.68
CA LEU A 140 18.17 -8.91 4.59
C LEU A 140 18.05 -7.38 4.67
N ARG A 141 16.87 -6.86 5.03
CA ARG A 141 16.67 -5.42 5.24
C ARG A 141 17.57 -4.89 6.36
N GLU A 142 17.61 -5.58 7.50
CA GLU A 142 18.43 -5.20 8.66
C GLU A 142 19.93 -5.28 8.35
N GLY A 143 20.37 -6.28 7.59
CA GLY A 143 21.75 -6.36 7.11
C GLY A 143 22.14 -5.14 6.28
N VAL A 144 21.30 -4.76 5.30
CA VAL A 144 21.54 -3.56 4.46
C VAL A 144 21.52 -2.27 5.29
N GLU A 145 20.62 -2.16 6.27
CA GLU A 145 20.58 -1.00 7.19
C GLU A 145 21.90 -0.84 7.97
N SER A 146 22.51 -1.94 8.43
CA SER A 146 23.80 -1.90 9.13
C SER A 146 24.94 -1.44 8.21
N GLU A 147 25.00 -1.93 6.97
CA GLU A 147 26.05 -1.55 6.02
C GLU A 147 26.01 -0.05 5.68
N PHE A 148 24.83 0.56 5.58
CA PHE A 148 24.70 2.01 5.39
C PHE A 148 25.08 2.81 6.64
N ALA A 149 24.81 2.30 7.85
CA ALA A 149 25.19 2.99 9.08
C ALA A 149 26.72 3.04 9.30
N GLU A 150 27.46 2.13 8.65
CA GLU A 150 28.92 2.04 8.73
C GLU A 150 29.65 2.77 7.58
N ALA A 151 28.92 3.25 6.56
CA ALA A 151 29.44 3.96 5.39
C ALA A 151 29.54 5.48 5.61
#